data_AF-A0A9D4HWZ7-F1
#
_entry.id   AF-A0A9D4HWZ7-F1
#
_cell.length_a   1.000
_cell.length_b   1.000
_cell.length_c   1.000
_cell.angle_alpha   90.00
_cell.angle_beta   90.00
_cell.angle_gamma   90.00
#
_symmetry.space_group_name_H-M   'P 1'
#
loop_
_entity.id
_entity.type
_entity.pdbx_description
1 polymer ?
#
loop_
_entity_poly.entity_id
_entity_poly.type
_entity_poly.pdbx_seq_one_letter_code
_entity_poly.pdbx_strand_id
1 'polypeptide(L)'
;MGCDHSKKDVVEEDEEHCYGDEFSEHEIDSIKSTWPILSRDRQKTGVDFFRHIFNAEPAVKAMFKKDRTISDEELLSSPEFLKHVDNFMSALDNVIEKLESDTTETQHYLIVLGAKHATFQGFNEEFFTLYSKCMIDTWESVIGEEFIQEVKEGWEMFLMFITRYMRQGFVMYFQDPKTEDETIV
;
A
#
# COMPACT_ATOMS: atom_id res chain seq x y z
N MET A 1 21.18 -32.02 45.32
CA MET A 1 21.86 -30.73 45.10
C MET A 1 22.44 -30.76 43.70
N GLY A 2 22.13 -29.73 42.89
CA GLY A 2 22.78 -29.50 41.59
C GLY A 2 22.00 -29.94 40.36
N CYS A 3 20.96 -29.18 40.00
CA CYS A 3 20.46 -29.10 38.63
C CYS A 3 21.48 -28.35 37.77
N ASP A 4 21.78 -28.84 36.56
CA ASP A 4 22.29 -28.00 35.48
C ASP A 4 21.46 -28.32 34.22
N HIS A 5 20.43 -27.51 34.00
CA HIS A 5 19.64 -27.57 32.78
C HIS A 5 20.28 -26.59 31.81
N SER A 6 20.92 -27.14 30.78
CA SER A 6 21.30 -26.38 29.59
C SER A 6 20.08 -25.59 29.11
N LYS A 7 20.26 -24.27 29.08
CA LYS A 7 19.34 -23.31 28.48
C LYS A 7 19.03 -23.77 27.06
N LYS A 8 17.75 -24.02 26.81
CA LYS A 8 17.21 -23.95 25.45
C LYS A 8 16.90 -22.49 25.22
N ASP A 9 17.66 -21.86 24.33
CA ASP A 9 17.24 -20.64 23.67
C ASP A 9 16.03 -21.04 22.82
N VAL A 10 14.84 -20.76 23.35
CA VAL A 10 13.62 -20.73 22.54
C VAL A 10 13.71 -19.42 21.80
N VAL A 11 14.07 -19.52 20.52
CA VAL A 11 13.80 -18.48 19.53
C VAL A 11 12.28 -18.31 19.57
N GLU A 12 11.83 -17.18 20.09
CA GLU A 12 10.47 -16.71 19.87
C GLU A 12 10.37 -16.45 18.37
N GLU A 13 9.88 -17.46 17.64
CA GLU A 13 9.35 -17.27 16.30
C GLU A 13 8.19 -16.30 16.49
N ASP A 14 8.36 -15.07 15.99
CA ASP A 14 7.29 -14.09 15.85
C ASP A 14 6.11 -14.81 15.19
N GLU A 15 5.11 -15.16 15.99
CA GLU A 15 3.83 -15.61 15.49
C GLU A 15 3.33 -14.50 14.58
N GLU A 16 3.33 -14.77 13.27
CA GLU A 16 2.57 -14.02 12.29
C GLU A 16 1.10 -14.17 12.70
N HIS A 17 0.69 -13.36 13.66
CA HIS A 17 -0.67 -13.30 14.15
C HIS A 17 -1.49 -12.85 12.94
N CYS A 18 -2.25 -13.78 12.36
CA CYS A 18 -3.17 -13.44 11.29
C CYS A 18 -4.25 -12.54 11.91
N TYR A 19 -4.03 -11.24 11.87
CA TYR A 19 -5.14 -10.30 11.84
C TYR A 19 -6.03 -10.80 10.71
N GLY A 20 -7.23 -11.26 11.08
CA GLY A 20 -8.14 -11.90 10.15
C GLY A 20 -8.39 -10.99 8.95
N ASP A 21 -8.71 -11.59 7.80
CA ASP A 21 -9.05 -10.86 6.57
C ASP A 21 -10.42 -10.14 6.66
N GLU A 22 -10.91 -9.95 7.88
CA GLU A 22 -12.22 -9.47 8.28
C GLU A 22 -12.05 -8.23 9.16
N PHE A 23 -12.69 -7.14 8.75
CA PHE A 23 -12.68 -5.88 9.45
C PHE A 23 -13.82 -5.84 10.48
N SER A 24 -13.55 -5.30 11.66
CA SER A 24 -14.58 -5.00 12.64
C SER A 24 -15.50 -3.87 12.14
N GLU A 25 -16.74 -3.84 12.63
CA GLU A 25 -17.70 -2.77 12.32
C GLU A 25 -17.11 -1.38 12.60
N HIS A 26 -16.34 -1.24 13.68
CA HIS A 26 -15.71 0.02 14.07
C HIS A 26 -14.61 0.48 13.09
N GLU A 27 -13.78 -0.44 12.59
CA GLU A 27 -12.77 -0.12 11.57
C GLU A 27 -13.45 0.30 10.26
N ILE A 28 -14.49 -0.44 9.85
CA ILE A 28 -15.28 -0.12 8.65
C ILE A 28 -15.91 1.27 8.78
N ASP A 29 -16.57 1.56 9.90
CA ASP A 29 -17.21 2.84 10.16
C ASP A 29 -16.20 4.00 10.15
N SER A 30 -15.03 3.79 10.75
CA SER A 30 -13.94 4.77 10.76
C SER A 30 -13.44 5.09 9.36
N ILE A 31 -13.20 4.06 8.54
CA ILE A 31 -12.77 4.20 7.14
C ILE A 31 -13.86 4.89 6.31
N LYS A 32 -15.11 4.40 6.38
CA LYS A 32 -16.22 4.91 5.56
C LYS A 32 -16.66 6.31 5.94
N SER A 33 -16.57 6.71 7.21
CA SER A 33 -16.92 8.06 7.65
C SER A 33 -15.86 9.09 7.26
N THR A 34 -14.59 8.71 7.18
CA THR A 34 -13.47 9.62 6.86
C THR A 34 -13.07 9.60 5.38
N TRP A 35 -13.37 8.54 4.64
CA TRP A 35 -13.10 8.45 3.19
C TRP A 35 -13.72 9.59 2.36
N PRO A 36 -14.95 10.08 2.62
CA PRO A 36 -15.50 11.24 1.93
C PRO A 36 -14.64 12.51 2.07
N ILE A 37 -13.92 12.68 3.18
CA ILE A 37 -13.02 13.82 3.41
C ILE A 37 -11.82 13.73 2.45
N LEU A 38 -11.21 12.54 2.38
CA LEU A 38 -10.04 12.25 1.55
C LEU A 38 -10.37 12.28 0.04
N SER A 39 -11.53 11.76 -0.33
CA SER A 39 -11.96 11.59 -1.72
C SER A 39 -12.66 12.81 -2.32
N ARG A 40 -13.04 13.80 -1.51
CA ARG A 40 -13.67 15.07 -1.95
C ARG A 40 -12.85 15.78 -3.02
N ASP A 41 -11.55 15.85 -2.83
CA ASP A 41 -10.58 16.36 -3.82
C ASP A 41 -9.55 15.28 -4.10
N ARG A 42 -10.04 14.14 -4.61
CA ARG A 42 -9.23 12.92 -4.76
C ARG A 42 -7.93 13.12 -5.54
N GLN A 43 -7.95 13.94 -6.59
CA GLN A 43 -6.77 14.17 -7.41
C GLN A 43 -5.72 14.95 -6.60
N LYS A 44 -6.13 16.01 -5.88
CA LYS A 44 -5.22 16.73 -4.98
C LYS A 44 -4.68 15.83 -3.88
N THR A 45 -5.54 15.08 -3.17
CA THR A 45 -5.13 14.15 -2.10
C THR A 45 -4.12 13.13 -2.62
N GLY A 46 -4.40 12.52 -3.77
CA GLY A 46 -3.48 11.55 -4.37
C GLY A 46 -2.18 12.17 -4.85
N VAL A 47 -2.19 13.38 -5.43
CA VAL A 47 -0.96 14.11 -5.77
C VAL A 47 -0.14 14.43 -4.52
N ASP A 48 -0.79 14.85 -3.43
CA ASP A 48 -0.13 15.14 -2.15
C ASP A 48 0.53 13.88 -1.57
N PHE A 49 -0.14 12.72 -1.66
CA PHE A 49 0.40 11.41 -1.29
C PHE A 49 1.66 11.03 -2.08
N PHE A 50 1.59 11.07 -3.42
CA PHE A 50 2.75 10.75 -4.24
C PHE A 50 3.88 11.78 -4.07
N ARG A 51 3.58 13.04 -3.76
CA ARG A 51 4.60 14.04 -3.40
C ARG A 51 5.34 13.64 -2.13
N HIS A 52 4.64 13.14 -1.10
CA HIS A 52 5.29 12.61 0.10
C HIS A 52 6.19 11.41 -0.21
N ILE A 53 5.73 10.47 -1.04
CA ILE A 53 6.56 9.34 -1.50
C ILE A 53 7.81 9.85 -2.22
N PHE A 54 7.66 10.75 -3.19
CA PHE A 54 8.77 11.25 -4.00
C PHE A 54 9.82 12.02 -3.20
N ASN A 55 9.39 12.67 -2.11
CA ASN A 55 10.28 13.35 -1.18
C ASN A 55 11.01 12.36 -0.26
N ALA A 56 10.33 11.29 0.17
CA ALA A 56 10.91 10.25 1.02
C ALA A 56 11.85 9.31 0.24
N GLU A 57 11.50 8.96 -1.00
CA GLU A 57 12.25 8.06 -1.86
C GLU A 57 12.31 8.59 -3.31
N PRO A 58 13.37 9.35 -3.65
CA PRO A 58 13.58 9.86 -5.00
C PRO A 58 13.70 8.77 -6.08
N ALA A 59 14.08 7.53 -5.73
CA ALA A 59 14.12 6.42 -6.67
C ALA A 59 12.73 6.11 -7.24
N VAL A 60 11.68 6.19 -6.42
CA VAL A 60 10.29 6.01 -6.87
C VAL A 60 9.92 7.10 -7.88
N LYS A 61 10.28 8.36 -7.62
CA LYS A 61 10.05 9.47 -8.57
C LYS A 61 10.70 9.20 -9.93
N ALA A 62 11.91 8.65 -9.94
CA ALA A 62 12.63 8.34 -11.17
C ALA A 62 11.90 7.32 -12.06
N MET A 63 11.07 6.44 -11.47
CA MET A 63 10.25 5.49 -12.23
C MET A 63 9.13 6.17 -13.02
N PHE A 64 8.62 7.30 -12.54
CA PHE A 64 7.61 8.10 -13.23
C PHE A 64 8.21 9.08 -14.25
N LYS A 65 9.47 9.48 -14.07
CA LYS A 65 10.18 10.39 -14.98
C LYS A 65 10.80 9.67 -16.18
N LYS A 66 10.00 9.45 -17.22
CA LYS A 66 10.50 8.97 -18.53
C LYS A 66 11.46 9.98 -19.17
N ASP A 67 11.15 11.26 -19.04
CA ASP A 67 12.02 12.36 -19.43
C ASP A 67 12.66 12.95 -18.16
N ARG A 68 13.99 12.98 -18.10
CA ARG A 68 14.73 13.53 -16.95
C ARG A 68 14.82 15.05 -16.95
N THR A 69 14.40 15.71 -18.03
CA THR A 69 14.48 17.16 -18.20
C THR A 69 13.30 17.90 -17.57
N ILE A 70 12.19 17.21 -17.31
CA ILE A 70 11.01 17.83 -16.70
C ILE A 70 11.21 18.06 -15.20
N SER A 71 10.69 19.19 -14.73
CA SER A 71 10.62 19.53 -13.31
C SER A 71 9.67 18.61 -12.54
N ASP A 72 9.72 18.67 -11.21
CA ASP A 72 8.80 17.89 -10.37
C ASP A 72 7.35 18.36 -10.53
N GLU A 73 7.11 19.66 -10.66
CA GLU A 73 5.76 20.21 -10.88
C GLU A 73 5.20 19.82 -12.26
N GLU A 74 6.04 19.80 -13.30
CA GLU A 74 5.63 19.31 -14.63
C GLU A 74 5.28 17.82 -14.60
N LEU A 75 6.00 17.00 -13.83
CA LEU A 75 5.63 15.61 -13.63
C LEU A 75 4.28 15.49 -12.91
N LEU A 76 4.12 16.18 -11.78
CA LEU A 76 2.93 16.10 -10.93
C LEU A 76 1.66 16.64 -11.60
N SER A 77 1.81 17.46 -12.64
CA SER A 77 0.71 17.97 -13.48
C SER A 77 0.57 17.26 -14.82
N SER A 78 1.42 16.29 -15.13
CA SER A 78 1.36 15.57 -16.40
C SER A 78 0.09 14.69 -16.50
N PRO A 79 -0.59 14.64 -17.66
CA PRO A 79 -1.80 13.82 -17.83
C PRO A 79 -1.60 12.34 -17.50
N GLU A 80 -0.43 11.78 -17.82
CA GLU A 80 -0.10 10.38 -17.55
C GLU A 80 -0.02 10.11 -16.04
N PHE A 81 0.61 11.02 -15.29
CA PHE A 81 0.72 10.92 -13.84
C PHE A 81 -0.64 11.12 -13.16
N LEU A 82 -1.39 12.14 -13.56
CA LEU A 82 -2.73 12.39 -13.01
C LEU A 82 -3.68 11.20 -13.27
N LYS A 83 -3.57 10.55 -14.44
CA LYS A 83 -4.29 9.29 -14.70
C LYS A 83 -3.87 8.17 -13.75
N HIS A 84 -2.59 8.07 -13.39
CA HIS A 84 -2.14 7.10 -12.40
C HIS A 84 -2.71 7.41 -11.01
N VAL A 85 -2.71 8.68 -10.61
CA VAL A 85 -3.34 9.16 -9.37
C VAL A 85 -4.82 8.79 -9.32
N ASP A 86 -5.57 9.05 -10.40
CA ASP A 86 -6.99 8.72 -10.47
C ASP A 86 -7.23 7.20 -10.34
N ASN A 87 -6.44 6.38 -11.03
CA ASN A 87 -6.52 4.93 -10.90
C ASN A 87 -6.23 4.44 -9.48
N PHE A 88 -5.26 5.06 -8.80
CA PHE A 88 -4.91 4.76 -7.42
C PHE A 88 -6.08 5.07 -6.48
N MET A 89 -6.65 6.28 -6.58
CA MET A 89 -7.80 6.67 -5.74
C MET A 89 -9.03 5.79 -6.02
N SER A 90 -9.28 5.41 -7.27
CA SER A 90 -10.35 4.46 -7.62
C SER A 90 -10.09 3.04 -7.12
N ALA A 91 -8.84 2.59 -7.04
CA ALA A 91 -8.52 1.30 -6.44
C ALA A 91 -8.89 1.29 -4.95
N LEU A 92 -8.61 2.37 -4.22
CA LEU A 92 -9.01 2.51 -2.82
C LEU A 92 -10.54 2.53 -2.67
N ASP A 93 -11.26 3.29 -3.49
CA ASP A 93 -12.74 3.28 -3.50
C ASP A 93 -13.27 1.84 -3.61
N ASN A 94 -12.79 1.08 -4.61
CA ASN A 94 -13.27 -0.27 -4.89
C ASN A 94 -13.01 -1.24 -3.73
N VAL A 95 -11.91 -1.07 -2.98
CA VAL A 95 -11.63 -1.89 -1.80
C VAL A 95 -12.58 -1.50 -0.66
N ILE A 96 -12.75 -0.19 -0.41
CA ILE A 96 -13.61 0.35 0.66
C ILE A 96 -15.06 -0.09 0.49
N GLU A 97 -15.59 -0.08 -0.74
CA GLU A 97 -16.95 -0.51 -1.06
C GLU A 97 -17.22 -1.98 -0.70
N LYS A 98 -16.17 -2.81 -0.66
CA LYS A 98 -16.28 -4.26 -0.45
C LYS A 98 -15.94 -4.72 0.96
N LEU A 99 -15.57 -3.82 1.88
CA LEU A 99 -15.13 -4.16 3.24
C LEU A 99 -16.19 -4.87 4.09
N GLU A 100 -17.48 -4.63 3.84
CA GLU A 100 -18.61 -5.27 4.56
C GLU A 100 -19.01 -6.63 3.99
N SER A 101 -18.34 -7.08 2.92
CA SER A 101 -18.69 -8.29 2.18
C SER A 101 -17.54 -9.28 2.17
N ASP A 102 -17.77 -10.46 1.61
CA ASP A 102 -16.71 -11.43 1.34
C ASP A 102 -15.57 -10.76 0.54
N THR A 103 -14.39 -10.66 1.17
CA THR A 103 -13.25 -9.94 0.62
C THR A 103 -12.49 -10.77 -0.42
N THR A 104 -12.84 -12.04 -0.66
CA THR A 104 -12.11 -12.96 -1.56
C THR A 104 -11.83 -12.37 -2.94
N GLU A 105 -12.82 -11.73 -3.59
CA GLU A 105 -12.60 -11.09 -4.89
C GLU A 105 -11.64 -9.91 -4.81
N THR A 106 -11.72 -9.13 -3.73
CA THR A 106 -10.84 -8.00 -3.44
C THR A 106 -9.42 -8.47 -3.22
N GLN A 107 -9.22 -9.55 -2.47
CA GLN A 107 -7.92 -10.18 -2.25
C GLN A 107 -7.30 -10.60 -3.59
N HIS A 108 -8.05 -11.33 -4.43
CA HIS A 108 -7.57 -11.73 -5.75
C HIS A 108 -7.23 -10.52 -6.65
N TYR A 109 -8.07 -9.48 -6.63
CA TYR A 109 -7.80 -8.24 -7.34
C TYR A 109 -6.47 -7.59 -6.90
N LEU A 110 -6.23 -7.50 -5.58
CA LEU A 110 -5.01 -6.93 -5.03
C LEU A 110 -3.77 -7.77 -5.35
N ILE A 111 -3.88 -9.10 -5.34
CA ILE A 111 -2.79 -10.00 -5.78
C ILE A 111 -2.43 -9.72 -7.24
N VAL A 112 -3.41 -9.65 -8.14
CA VAL A 112 -3.16 -9.34 -9.56
C VAL A 112 -2.54 -7.95 -9.72
N LEU A 113 -3.01 -6.97 -8.93
CA LEU A 113 -2.46 -5.62 -8.94
C LEU A 113 -1.00 -5.60 -8.44
N GLY A 114 -0.68 -6.39 -7.42
CA GLY A 114 0.66 -6.61 -6.91
C GLY A 114 1.62 -7.19 -7.95
N ALA A 115 1.19 -8.26 -8.63
CA ALA A 115 1.94 -8.87 -9.73
C ALA A 115 2.19 -7.88 -10.88
N LYS A 116 1.21 -7.02 -11.18
CA LYS A 116 1.41 -5.93 -12.14
C LYS A 116 2.50 -4.95 -11.68
N HIS A 117 2.57 -4.63 -10.38
CA HIS A 117 3.61 -3.74 -9.87
C HIS A 117 5.02 -4.33 -9.98
N ALA A 118 5.17 -5.66 -9.89
CA ALA A 118 6.43 -6.35 -10.13
C ALA A 118 6.99 -6.15 -11.56
N THR A 119 6.13 -5.86 -12.54
CA THR A 119 6.55 -5.59 -13.92
C THR A 119 7.15 -4.19 -14.12
N PHE A 120 6.99 -3.28 -13.15
CA PHE A 120 7.55 -1.93 -13.28
C PHE A 120 9.02 -1.92 -12.88
N GLN A 121 9.88 -1.58 -13.85
CA GLN A 121 11.31 -1.51 -13.64
C GLN A 121 11.67 -0.60 -12.46
N GLY A 122 12.43 -1.16 -11.51
CA GLY A 122 12.89 -0.44 -10.32
C GLY A 122 11.91 -0.45 -9.15
N PHE A 123 10.71 -1.03 -9.29
CA PHE A 123 9.82 -1.23 -8.14
C PHE A 123 10.42 -2.25 -7.18
N ASN A 124 10.52 -1.90 -5.90
CA ASN A 124 11.04 -2.75 -4.84
C ASN A 124 9.90 -3.12 -3.87
N GLU A 125 9.91 -4.36 -3.38
CA GLU A 125 9.00 -4.85 -2.35
C GLU A 125 8.96 -3.94 -1.11
N GLU A 126 10.10 -3.37 -0.71
CA GLU A 126 10.21 -2.45 0.45
C GLU A 126 9.36 -1.19 0.29
N PHE A 127 9.00 -0.81 -0.94
CA PHE A 127 8.16 0.35 -1.20
C PHE A 127 6.75 0.18 -0.64
N PHE A 128 6.23 -1.04 -0.44
CA PHE A 128 4.91 -1.22 0.18
C PHE A 128 4.87 -0.65 1.60
N THR A 129 5.91 -0.88 2.40
CA THR A 129 6.03 -0.32 3.76
C THR A 129 6.14 1.20 3.73
N LEU A 130 6.95 1.74 2.82
CA LEU A 130 7.08 3.18 2.61
C LEU A 130 5.74 3.81 2.24
N TYR A 131 4.99 3.18 1.33
CA TYR A 131 3.72 3.69 0.85
C TYR A 131 2.68 3.73 1.96
N SER A 132 2.58 2.69 2.79
CA SER A 132 1.69 2.71 3.96
C SER A 132 1.99 3.89 4.88
N LYS A 133 3.27 4.12 5.20
CA LYS A 133 3.69 5.26 6.03
C LYS A 133 3.30 6.60 5.40
N CYS A 134 3.69 6.83 4.14
CA CYS A 134 3.36 8.08 3.45
C CYS A 134 1.84 8.28 3.32
N MET A 135 1.07 7.20 3.25
CA MET A 135 -0.38 7.27 3.19
C MET A 135 -0.96 7.75 4.52
N ILE A 136 -0.55 7.17 5.64
CA ILE A 136 -0.96 7.63 6.97
C ILE A 136 -0.59 9.11 7.19
N ASP A 137 0.65 9.51 6.88
CA ASP A 137 1.10 10.90 7.02
C ASP A 137 0.24 11.87 6.17
N THR A 138 -0.15 11.43 4.97
CA THR A 138 -1.01 12.22 4.08
C THR A 138 -2.45 12.30 4.61
N TRP A 139 -2.97 11.20 5.15
CA TRP A 139 -4.35 11.12 5.63
C TRP A 139 -4.51 11.98 6.88
N GLU A 140 -3.54 11.94 7.78
CA GLU A 140 -3.45 12.80 8.96
C GLU A 140 -3.48 14.29 8.56
N SER A 141 -2.70 14.68 7.55
CA SER A 141 -2.65 16.05 7.05
C SER A 141 -3.98 16.52 6.42
N VAL A 142 -4.69 15.62 5.72
CA VAL A 142 -5.94 15.96 5.01
C VAL A 142 -7.16 15.92 5.92
N ILE A 143 -7.24 14.95 6.83
CA ILE A 143 -8.35 14.78 7.79
C ILE A 143 -8.19 15.78 8.96
N GLY A 144 -6.95 16.06 9.40
CA GLY A 144 -6.68 17.00 10.46
C GLY A 144 -7.09 16.49 11.84
N GLU A 145 -7.77 17.33 12.63
CA GLU A 145 -8.12 17.03 14.03
C GLU A 145 -9.03 15.81 14.20
N GLU A 146 -9.76 15.40 13.15
CA GLU A 146 -10.61 14.21 13.15
C GLU A 146 -9.80 12.91 12.97
N PHE A 147 -8.49 12.98 12.67
CA PHE A 147 -7.60 11.81 12.56
C PHE A 147 -7.15 11.32 13.94
N ILE A 148 -8.14 10.99 14.77
CA ILE A 148 -7.95 10.42 16.10
C ILE A 148 -7.41 8.99 16.03
N GLN A 149 -7.01 8.44 17.18
CA GLN A 149 -6.36 7.13 17.27
C GLN A 149 -7.22 6.03 16.63
N GLU A 150 -8.53 6.04 16.87
CA GLU A 150 -9.48 5.10 16.29
C GLU A 150 -9.48 5.12 14.76
N VAL A 151 -9.46 6.33 14.18
CA VAL A 151 -9.43 6.52 12.72
C VAL A 151 -8.10 6.02 12.16
N LYS A 152 -6.99 6.36 12.82
CA LYS A 152 -5.67 5.93 12.42
C LYS A 152 -5.54 4.40 12.40
N GLU A 153 -6.01 3.72 13.45
CA GLU A 153 -5.99 2.26 13.55
C GLU A 153 -6.79 1.61 12.42
N GLY A 154 -7.99 2.13 12.12
CA GLY A 154 -8.80 1.64 10.99
C GLY A 154 -8.07 1.77 9.66
N TRP A 155 -7.42 2.91 9.40
CA TRP A 155 -6.61 3.10 8.19
C TRP A 155 -5.35 2.22 8.17
N GLU A 156 -4.65 2.03 9.29
CA GLU A 156 -3.48 1.14 9.36
C GLU A 156 -3.87 -0.31 9.04
N MET A 157 -5.01 -0.77 9.55
CA MET A 157 -5.57 -2.10 9.23
C MET A 157 -5.94 -2.23 7.76
N PHE A 158 -6.56 -1.20 7.19
CA PHE A 158 -6.89 -1.15 5.77
C PHE A 158 -5.64 -1.22 4.87
N LEU A 159 -4.59 -0.50 5.24
CA LEU A 159 -3.33 -0.51 4.50
C LEU A 159 -2.57 -1.81 4.66
N MET A 160 -2.60 -2.41 5.84
CA MET A 160 -2.04 -3.75 6.08
C MET A 160 -2.73 -4.78 5.17
N PHE A 161 -4.06 -4.75 5.09
CA PHE A 161 -4.83 -5.61 4.18
C PHE A 161 -4.41 -5.41 2.72
N ILE A 162 -4.40 -4.17 2.21
CA ILE A 162 -4.01 -3.88 0.82
C ILE A 162 -2.59 -4.36 0.53
N THR A 163 -1.64 -3.94 1.37
CA THR A 163 -0.22 -4.22 1.15
C THR A 163 0.12 -5.70 1.28
N ARG A 164 -0.54 -6.45 2.17
CA ARG A 164 -0.38 -7.91 2.29
C ARG A 164 -0.63 -8.60 0.95
N TYR A 165 -1.78 -8.37 0.34
CA TYR A 165 -2.15 -9.04 -0.92
C TYR A 165 -1.38 -8.52 -2.14
N MET A 166 -1.11 -7.22 -2.19
CA MET A 166 -0.25 -6.67 -3.25
C MET A 166 1.18 -7.24 -3.15
N ARG A 167 1.74 -7.33 -1.96
CA ARG A 167 3.05 -7.94 -1.72
C ARG A 167 3.07 -9.42 -2.06
N GLN A 168 2.01 -10.16 -1.71
CA GLN A 168 1.85 -11.56 -2.10
C GLN A 168 1.92 -11.73 -3.63
N GLY A 169 1.14 -10.95 -4.38
CA GLY A 169 1.17 -10.98 -5.83
C GLY A 169 2.50 -10.56 -6.44
N PHE A 170 3.15 -9.56 -5.85
CA PHE A 170 4.49 -9.11 -6.25
C PHE A 170 5.52 -10.24 -6.11
N VAL A 171 5.56 -10.91 -4.95
CA VAL A 171 6.49 -12.02 -4.68
C VAL A 171 6.20 -13.22 -5.58
N MET A 172 4.92 -13.57 -5.78
CA MET A 172 4.52 -14.66 -6.67
C MET A 172 5.01 -14.47 -8.11
N TYR A 173 5.01 -13.24 -8.63
CA TYR A 173 5.50 -12.94 -9.98
C TYR A 173 6.95 -13.39 -10.18
N PHE A 174 7.83 -13.13 -9.21
CA PHE A 174 9.26 -13.53 -9.29
C PHE A 174 9.53 -14.99 -8.93
N GLN A 175 8.55 -15.69 -8.35
CA GLN A 175 8.64 -17.11 -8.02
C GLN A 175 8.06 -18.01 -9.12
N ASP A 176 7.33 -17.46 -10.10
CA ASP A 176 6.81 -18.23 -11.24
C ASP A 176 7.97 -18.56 -12.21
N PRO A 177 8.30 -19.86 -12.41
CA PRO A 177 9.38 -20.30 -13.29
C PRO A 177 9.20 -19.87 -14.76
N LYS A 178 8.05 -19.33 -15.16
CA LYS A 178 7.84 -18.76 -16.50
C LYS A 178 8.55 -17.42 -16.74
N THR A 179 9.01 -16.73 -15.68
CA THR A 179 9.65 -15.42 -15.81
C THR A 179 11.16 -15.50 -16.09
N GLU A 180 11.79 -16.68 -15.96
CA GLU A 180 13.22 -16.87 -16.26
C GLU A 180 13.54 -16.87 -17.77
N ASP A 181 12.55 -17.08 -18.64
CA ASP A 181 12.78 -17.26 -20.10
C ASP A 181 12.69 -15.95 -20.92
N GLU A 182 12.29 -14.82 -20.33
CA GLU A 182 12.15 -13.54 -21.06
C GLU A 182 13.33 -12.56 -20.87
N THR A 183 14.41 -12.94 -20.17
CA THR A 183 15.59 -12.06 -19.96
C THR A 183 16.75 -12.35 -20.91
N ILE A 184 16.52 -13.04 -22.04
CA ILE A 184 17.53 -13.21 -23.09
C ILE A 184 16.93 -12.84 -24.46
N VAL A 185 16.85 -11.54 -24.77
CA VAL A 185 17.08 -11.00 -26.13
C VAL A 185 17.65 -9.59 -26.05
#